data_AF-A0A5N8UQ28-F1
#
_entry.id   AF-A0A5N8UQ28-F1
#
_cell.length_a   1.000
_cell.length_b   1.000
_cell.length_c   1.000
_cell.angle_alpha   90.00
_cell.angle_beta   90.00
_cell.angle_gamma   90.00
#
_symmetry.space_group_name_H-M   'P 1'
#
loop_
_entity.id
_entity.type
_entity.pdbx_description
1 polymer ?
#
loop_
_entity_poly.entity_id
_entity_poly.type
_entity_poly.pdbx_seq_one_letter_code
_entity_poly.pdbx_strand_id
1 'polypeptide(L)'
;MLIAKNIRKGFINKKPREYIPIEKYDGWMVRGLPSYGDVFITTEAPLGHVAKVPKYKFAIGQRVLALCPKRAVIDTDYLMSIMQGEYFVKQLEL
;
A
#
# COMPACT_ATOMS: atom_id res chain seq x y z
N MET A 1 -9.51 7.39 3.78
CA MET A 1 -8.05 7.47 3.51
C MET A 1 -7.37 6.29 4.17
N LEU A 2 -6.38 5.68 3.52
CA LEU A 2 -5.52 4.64 4.07
C LEU A 2 -4.13 5.24 4.32
N ILE A 3 -3.77 5.38 5.58
CA ILE A 3 -2.46 5.89 6.02
C ILE A 3 -1.55 4.73 6.45
N ALA A 4 -0.29 5.02 6.74
CA ALA A 4 0.68 4.01 7.14
C ALA A 4 0.22 3.14 8.33
N LYS A 5 -0.53 3.71 9.29
CA LYS A 5 -1.09 2.96 10.43
C LYS A 5 -2.10 1.88 10.03
N ASN A 6 -2.73 2.00 8.86
CA ASN A 6 -3.66 1.02 8.32
C ASN A 6 -2.94 -0.17 7.68
N ILE A 7 -1.73 0.02 7.15
CA ILE A 7 -1.00 -1.04 6.45
C ILE A 7 -0.21 -1.88 7.46
N ARG A 8 -0.52 -3.17 7.53
CA ARG A 8 0.10 -4.15 8.43
C ARG A 8 0.69 -5.28 7.60
N LYS A 9 1.46 -6.17 8.24
CA LYS A 9 2.12 -7.32 7.60
C LYS A 9 1.08 -8.24 6.92
N GLY A 10 0.78 -7.99 5.65
CA GLY A 10 -0.11 -8.76 4.80
C GLY A 10 -1.58 -8.32 4.79
N PHE A 11 -1.99 -7.32 5.58
CA PHE A 11 -3.40 -6.92 5.65
C PHE A 11 -3.61 -5.44 5.96
N ILE A 12 -4.81 -4.96 5.69
CA ILE A 12 -5.24 -3.60 6.01
C ILE A 12 -6.07 -3.60 7.30
N ASN A 13 -5.57 -2.93 8.33
CA ASN A 13 -6.35 -2.60 9.52
C ASN A 13 -7.27 -1.41 9.19
N LYS A 14 -8.59 -1.59 9.36
CA LYS A 14 -9.60 -0.56 9.13
C LYS A 14 -9.58 0.58 10.15
N LYS A 15 -8.80 0.46 11.23
CA LYS A 15 -8.62 1.50 12.25
C LYS A 15 -7.16 1.98 12.28
N PRO A 16 -6.92 3.29 12.51
CA PRO A 16 -7.91 4.38 12.60
C PRO A 16 -8.58 4.65 11.25
N ARG A 17 -9.73 5.34 11.27
CA ARG A 17 -10.38 5.82 10.04
C ARG A 17 -10.06 7.28 9.84
N GLU A 18 -9.52 7.60 8.68
CA GLU A 18 -9.29 8.97 8.25
C GLU A 18 -10.05 9.24 6.96
N TYR A 19 -10.45 10.49 6.76
CA TYR A 19 -11.33 10.90 5.69
C TYR A 19 -10.72 12.06 4.91
N ILE A 20 -11.04 12.12 3.63
CA ILE A 20 -10.76 13.25 2.75
C ILE A 20 -12.11 13.73 2.20
N PRO A 21 -12.33 15.05 2.06
CA PRO A 21 -13.53 15.56 1.41
C PRO A 21 -13.67 15.00 -0.02
N ILE A 22 -14.90 14.70 -0.43
CA ILE A 22 -15.16 14.02 -1.71
C ILE A 22 -14.74 14.89 -2.90
N GLU A 23 -14.92 16.19 -2.79
CA GLU A 23 -14.53 17.22 -3.76
C GLU A 23 -13.01 17.32 -3.94
N LYS A 24 -12.23 16.82 -2.98
CA LYS A 24 -10.76 16.76 -3.08
C LYS A 24 -10.25 15.41 -3.58
N TYR A 25 -11.12 14.40 -3.74
CA TYR A 25 -10.71 13.04 -4.03
C TYR A 25 -9.94 12.92 -5.34
N ASP A 26 -10.50 13.45 -6.43
CA ASP A 26 -9.91 13.31 -7.77
C ASP A 26 -8.58 14.07 -7.89
N GLY A 27 -8.49 15.25 -7.27
CA GLY A 27 -7.23 16.01 -7.18
C GLY A 27 -6.19 15.39 -6.23
N TRP A 28 -6.61 14.55 -5.29
CA TRP A 28 -5.72 13.81 -4.40
C TRP A 28 -5.18 12.54 -5.04
N MET A 29 -6.03 11.82 -5.78
CA MET A 29 -5.74 10.52 -6.39
C MET A 29 -5.24 10.67 -7.84
N VAL A 30 -4.20 11.47 -8.06
CA VAL A 30 -3.75 11.86 -9.41
C VAL A 30 -2.65 10.97 -10.00
N ARG A 31 -1.94 10.17 -9.19
CA ARG A 31 -0.79 9.37 -9.64
C ARG A 31 -0.83 7.97 -9.07
N GLY A 32 -0.58 6.98 -9.94
CA GLY A 32 -0.48 5.58 -9.55
C GLY A 32 -1.78 5.04 -8.98
N LEU A 33 -2.88 5.13 -9.74
CA LEU A 33 -4.17 4.51 -9.38
C LEU A 33 -4.02 2.99 -9.42
N PRO A 34 -3.96 2.32 -8.25
CA PRO A 34 -3.68 0.90 -8.26
C PRO A 34 -4.95 0.10 -8.53
N SER A 35 -4.75 -1.07 -9.13
CA SER A 35 -5.80 -2.06 -9.32
C SER A 35 -5.98 -2.92 -8.07
N TYR A 36 -7.15 -3.56 -7.94
CA TYR A 36 -7.36 -4.54 -6.89
C TYR A 36 -6.28 -5.63 -6.90
N GLY A 37 -5.71 -5.93 -5.74
CA GLY A 37 -4.67 -6.95 -5.58
C GLY A 37 -3.24 -6.47 -5.86
N ASP A 38 -3.05 -5.23 -6.29
CA ASP A 38 -1.74 -4.56 -6.26
C ASP A 38 -1.25 -4.43 -4.81
N VAL A 39 -0.05 -3.88 -4.58
CA VAL A 39 0.60 -3.92 -3.25
C VAL A 39 0.80 -2.51 -2.70
N PHE A 40 0.28 -2.24 -1.51
CA PHE A 40 0.70 -1.08 -0.72
C PHE A 40 1.99 -1.36 0.02
N ILE A 41 2.84 -0.34 0.19
CA ILE A 41 4.00 -0.36 1.10
C ILE A 41 4.07 0.95 1.91
N THR A 42 4.47 0.84 3.17
CA THR A 42 4.77 2.00 4.03
C THR A 42 6.23 2.44 3.88
N THR A 43 6.47 3.75 3.86
CA THR A 43 7.80 4.35 3.62
C THR A 43 8.46 4.95 4.87
N GLU A 44 7.81 4.84 6.02
CA GLU A 44 8.30 5.31 7.33
C GLU A 44 7.69 4.39 8.41
N ALA A 45 7.75 4.74 9.70
CA ALA A 45 7.30 3.89 10.80
C ALA A 45 5.81 3.45 10.75
N PRO A 46 5.49 2.13 10.71
CA PRO A 46 6.41 1.00 10.53
C PRO A 46 6.84 0.83 9.07
N LEU A 47 8.16 0.86 8.78
CA LEU A 47 8.68 0.82 7.40
C LEU A 47 8.52 -0.58 6.81
N GLY A 48 8.18 -0.66 5.52
CA GLY A 48 8.15 -1.94 4.80
C GLY A 48 6.94 -2.83 5.08
N HIS A 49 5.93 -2.36 5.81
CA HIS A 49 4.67 -3.09 5.90
C HIS A 49 3.97 -3.09 4.54
N VAL A 50 3.61 -4.29 4.07
CA VAL A 50 2.91 -4.47 2.80
C VAL A 50 1.54 -5.10 2.97
N ALA A 51 0.58 -4.67 2.16
CA ALA A 51 -0.75 -5.26 2.11
C ALA A 51 -1.38 -5.12 0.73
N LYS A 52 -2.36 -5.97 0.41
CA LYS A 52 -3.07 -5.92 -0.87
C LYS A 52 -4.00 -4.71 -0.97
N VAL A 53 -4.02 -4.10 -2.15
CA VAL A 53 -4.98 -3.05 -2.51
C VAL A 53 -6.39 -3.63 -2.49
N PRO A 54 -7.33 -3.04 -1.73
CA PRO A 54 -8.66 -3.59 -1.51
C PRO A 54 -9.61 -3.25 -2.67
N LYS A 55 -10.77 -3.90 -2.71
CA LYS A 55 -11.83 -3.62 -3.71
C LYS A 55 -12.67 -2.37 -3.42
N TYR A 56 -12.60 -1.82 -2.20
CA TYR A 56 -13.42 -0.65 -1.82
C TYR A 56 -12.74 0.66 -2.19
N LYS A 57 -13.49 1.76 -2.28
CA LYS A 57 -12.95 3.10 -2.55
C LYS A 57 -12.05 3.58 -1.41
N PHE A 58 -10.84 3.99 -1.71
CA PHE A 58 -9.87 4.55 -0.76
C PHE A 58 -9.16 5.76 -1.36
N ALA A 59 -8.53 6.53 -0.49
CA ALA A 59 -7.54 7.54 -0.84
C ALA A 59 -6.21 7.17 -0.16
N ILE A 60 -5.08 7.38 -0.82
CA ILE A 60 -3.76 6.98 -0.32
C ILE A 60 -3.17 8.10 0.54
N GLY A 61 -2.74 7.79 1.77
CA GLY A 61 -2.02 8.74 2.62
C GLY A 61 -0.58 8.96 2.16
N GLN A 62 0.03 10.09 2.54
CA GLN A 62 1.37 10.50 2.06
C GLN A 62 2.49 9.47 2.25
N ARG A 63 2.38 8.61 3.27
CA ARG A 63 3.41 7.63 3.67
C ARG A 63 3.08 6.20 3.25
N VAL A 64 2.22 6.08 2.24
CA VAL A 64 1.83 4.82 1.62
C VAL A 64 2.07 4.95 0.12
N LEU A 65 2.83 4.03 -0.45
CA LEU A 65 2.98 3.91 -1.89
C LEU A 65 2.14 2.75 -2.38
N ALA A 66 1.62 2.87 -3.61
CA ALA A 66 1.00 1.77 -4.31
C ALA A 66 1.93 1.26 -5.41
N LEU A 67 2.39 0.03 -5.26
CA LEU A 67 3.18 -0.69 -6.25
C LEU A 67 2.21 -1.36 -7.22
N CYS A 68 2.24 -0.91 -8.47
CA CYS A 68 1.38 -1.37 -9.56
C CYS A 68 2.22 -2.24 -10.52
N PRO A 69 2.48 -3.52 -10.20
CA PRO A 69 3.34 -4.35 -11.03
C PRO A 69 2.70 -4.66 -12.38
N LYS A 70 3.54 -4.79 -13.41
CA LYS A 70 3.13 -5.37 -14.69
C LYS A 70 2.87 -6.87 -14.45
N ARG A 71 1.61 -7.28 -14.42
CA ARG A 71 1.21 -8.67 -14.08
C ARG A 71 1.74 -9.74 -15.03
N ALA A 72 2.09 -9.36 -16.26
CA ALA A 72 2.78 -10.25 -17.21
C ALA A 72 4.25 -10.51 -16.84
N VAL A 73 4.83 -9.70 -15.93
CA VAL A 73 6.23 -9.79 -15.51
C VAL A 73 6.36 -10.39 -14.11
N ILE A 74 5.49 -9.97 -13.19
CA ILE A 74 5.52 -10.46 -11.81
C ILE A 74 4.11 -10.62 -11.26
N ASP A 75 3.87 -11.78 -10.65
CA ASP A 75 2.65 -12.02 -9.91
C ASP A 75 2.61 -11.18 -8.63
N THR A 76 1.43 -10.67 -8.30
CA THR A 76 1.27 -9.77 -7.17
C THR A 76 1.43 -10.48 -5.82
N ASP A 77 1.07 -11.76 -5.71
CA ASP A 77 1.24 -12.54 -4.48
C ASP A 77 2.71 -12.86 -4.29
N TYR A 78 3.40 -13.26 -5.36
CA TYR A 78 4.85 -13.45 -5.35
C TYR A 78 5.61 -12.17 -4.94
N LEU A 79 5.25 -11.01 -5.52
CA LEU A 79 5.84 -9.73 -5.12
C LEU A 79 5.62 -9.47 -3.62
N MET A 80 4.40 -9.66 -3.12
CA MET A 80 4.10 -9.46 -1.69
C MET A 80 4.91 -10.42 -0.81
N SER A 81 5.03 -11.70 -1.20
CA SER A 81 5.83 -12.69 -0.48
C SER A 81 7.31 -12.32 -0.41
N ILE A 82 7.91 -11.84 -1.51
CA ILE A 82 9.30 -11.35 -1.50
C ILE A 82 9.45 -10.18 -0.53
N MET A 83 8.53 -9.21 -0.59
CA MET A 83 8.59 -8.01 0.25
C MET A 83 8.34 -8.29 1.74
N GLN A 84 7.69 -9.40 2.08
CA GLN A 84 7.56 -9.86 3.46
C GLN A 84 8.74 -10.71 3.93
N GLY A 85 9.58 -11.18 3.00
CA GLY A 85 10.73 -12.01 3.30
C GLY A 85 11.83 -11.27 4.04
N GLU A 86 12.58 -12.00 4.87
CA GLU A 86 13.65 -11.43 5.70
C GLU A 86 14.70 -10.66 4.90
N TYR A 87 15.03 -11.14 3.69
CA TYR A 87 16.02 -10.47 2.85
C TYR A 87 15.62 -9.03 2.53
N PHE A 88 14.38 -8.83 2.06
CA PHE A 88 13.88 -7.50 1.76
C PHE A 88 13.74 -6.64 3.01
N VAL A 89 13.23 -7.21 4.11
CA VAL A 89 13.06 -6.47 5.37
C VAL A 89 14.41 -5.99 5.91
N LYS A 90 15.46 -6.81 5.85
CA LYS A 90 16.83 -6.43 6.24
C LYS A 90 17.41 -5.31 5.37
N GLN A 91 17.02 -5.20 4.10
CA GLN A 91 17.44 -4.09 3.24
C GLN A 91 16.80 -2.74 3.63
N LEU A 92 15.76 -2.75 4.46
CA LEU A 92 15.10 -1.55 4.97
C LEU A 92 15.65 -1.11 6.34
N GLU A 93 16.44 -1.97 6.99
CA GLU A 93 17.19 -1.64 8.19
C GLU A 93 18.47 -0.89 7.74
N LEU A 94 18.52 0.41 7.98
CA LEU A 94 19.69 1.25 7.70
C LEU A 94 20.86 0.93 8.65
#